data_AF-A0A430RFY9-F1
#
_entry.id   AF-A0A430RFY9-F1
#
_cell.length_a   1.000
_cell.length_b   1.000
_cell.length_c   1.000
_cell.angle_alpha   90.00
_cell.angle_beta   90.00
_cell.angle_gamma   90.00
#
_symmetry.space_group_name_H-M   'P 1'
#
loop_
_entity.id
_entity.type
_entity.pdbx_description
1 polymer ?
#
loop_
_entity_poly.entity_id
_entity_poly.type
_entity_poly.pdbx_seq_one_letter_code
_entity_poly.pdbx_strand_id
1 'polypeptide(L)'
;MRVQRTTSRFTEKLNTPVQGSEADGLKLALGLLYERRHEVPGAFPVLAVHDEVVVEAPAEKAEGALAWVRQIMVEAMERVMACARLPVPVEVEAGVYEDWGFTPWKQQSV
;
A
#
# COMPACT_ATOMS: atom_id res chain seq x y z
N MET A 1 10.62 8.35 -17.10
CA MET A 1 11.06 9.76 -17.09
C MET A 1 10.69 10.37 -15.74
N ARG A 2 11.64 10.77 -14.89
CA ARG A 2 11.36 11.42 -13.60
C ARG A 2 11.56 12.94 -13.79
N VAL A 3 10.49 13.71 -13.67
CA VAL A 3 10.56 15.19 -13.75
C VAL A 3 10.68 15.71 -12.32
N GLN A 4 11.85 16.26 -11.97
CA GLN A 4 12.03 16.93 -10.68
C GLN A 4 11.63 18.40 -10.81
N ARG A 5 10.60 18.82 -10.07
CA ARG A 5 10.29 20.24 -9.92
C ARG A 5 11.40 20.93 -9.12
N THR A 6 11.96 21.99 -9.68
CA THR A 6 12.92 22.84 -8.97
C THR A 6 12.15 23.95 -8.26
N THR A 7 12.23 23.97 -6.93
CA THR A 7 11.62 25.02 -6.07
C THR A 7 12.72 25.76 -5.30
N SER A 8 12.52 27.04 -4.98
CA SER A 8 13.41 27.81 -4.09
C SER A 8 12.99 27.73 -2.61
N ARG A 9 11.77 27.26 -2.32
CA ARG A 9 11.19 27.19 -0.98
C ARG A 9 11.82 26.05 -0.19
N PHE A 10 12.40 26.38 0.97
CA PHE A 10 13.16 25.43 1.78
C PHE A 10 12.33 24.22 2.23
N THR A 11 11.13 24.43 2.76
CA THR A 11 10.25 23.36 3.25
C THR A 11 9.79 22.43 2.12
N GLU A 12 9.50 22.98 0.95
CA GLU A 12 9.11 22.18 -0.22
C GLU A 12 10.27 21.28 -0.69
N LYS A 13 11.51 21.80 -0.76
CA LYS A 13 12.69 21.01 -1.12
C LYS A 13 12.88 19.78 -0.22
N LEU A 14 12.60 19.90 1.07
CA LEU A 14 12.76 18.81 2.03
C LEU A 14 11.59 17.83 1.99
N ASN A 15 10.37 18.31 1.77
CA ASN A 15 9.16 17.47 1.79
C ASN A 15 8.93 16.70 0.48
N THR A 16 9.25 17.30 -0.68
CA THR A 16 8.98 16.67 -1.99
C THR A 16 9.64 15.30 -2.16
N PRO A 17 10.89 15.06 -1.72
CA PRO A 17 11.48 13.72 -1.79
C PRO A 17 10.73 12.68 -0.95
N VAL A 18 10.24 13.07 0.23
CA VAL A 18 9.52 12.17 1.15
C VAL A 18 8.16 11.80 0.56
N GLN A 19 7.33 12.81 0.27
CA GLN A 19 5.98 12.62 -0.31
C GLN A 19 6.04 11.98 -1.70
N GLY A 20 7.07 12.31 -2.49
CA GLY A 20 7.28 11.70 -3.79
C GLY A 20 7.58 10.21 -3.69
N SER A 21 8.42 9.81 -2.73
CA SER A 21 8.76 8.40 -2.50
C SER A 21 7.57 7.61 -1.97
N GLU A 22 6.77 8.19 -1.07
CA GLU A 22 5.51 7.61 -0.60
C GLU A 22 4.54 7.37 -1.78
N ALA A 23 4.34 8.39 -2.61
CA ALA A 23 3.49 8.28 -3.79
C ALA A 23 4.01 7.28 -4.84
N ASP A 24 5.33 7.19 -5.00
CA ASP A 24 5.98 6.19 -5.86
C ASP A 24 5.70 4.77 -5.33
N GLY A 25 5.82 4.56 -4.02
CA GLY A 25 5.55 3.28 -3.33
C GLY A 25 4.09 2.84 -3.45
N LEU A 26 3.14 3.73 -3.15
CA LEU A 26 1.72 3.44 -3.28
C LEU A 26 1.33 3.08 -4.72
N LYS A 27 1.80 3.86 -5.70
CA LYS A 27 1.48 3.60 -7.11
C LYS A 27 2.08 2.30 -7.61
N LEU A 28 3.29 1.95 -7.13
CA LEU A 28 3.89 0.66 -7.41
C LEU A 28 3.07 -0.48 -6.79
N ALA A 29 2.59 -0.34 -5.56
CA ALA A 29 1.72 -1.32 -4.92
C ALA A 29 0.43 -1.54 -5.72
N LEU A 30 -0.23 -0.46 -6.17
CA LEU A 30 -1.42 -0.54 -7.02
C LEU A 30 -1.13 -1.25 -8.37
N GLY A 31 0.02 -0.98 -8.97
CA GLY A 31 0.48 -1.67 -10.18
C GLY A 31 0.66 -3.17 -9.94
N LEU A 32 1.35 -3.54 -8.85
CA LEU A 32 1.57 -4.94 -8.47
C LEU A 32 0.25 -5.66 -8.13
N LEU A 33 -0.67 -5.02 -7.43
CA LEU A 33 -2.02 -5.55 -7.19
C LEU A 33 -2.73 -5.89 -8.49
N TYR A 34 -2.63 -5.01 -9.50
CA TYR A 34 -3.24 -5.26 -10.81
C TYR A 34 -2.53 -6.38 -11.58
N GLU A 35 -1.20 -6.39 -11.63
CA GLU A 35 -0.40 -7.42 -12.31
C GLU A 35 -0.66 -8.81 -11.71
N ARG A 36 -0.73 -8.87 -10.38
CA ARG A 36 -0.87 -10.10 -9.58
C ARG A 36 -2.32 -10.41 -9.18
N ARG A 37 -3.31 -9.72 -9.74
CA ARG A 37 -4.76 -9.91 -9.44
C ARG A 37 -5.28 -11.35 -9.63
N HIS A 38 -4.56 -12.16 -10.40
CA HIS A 38 -4.88 -13.56 -10.62
C HIS A 38 -4.55 -14.45 -9.41
N GLU A 39 -3.71 -14.00 -8.47
CA GLU A 39 -3.37 -14.71 -7.23
C GLU A 39 -4.57 -14.78 -6.27
N VAL A 40 -5.41 -13.74 -6.24
CA VAL A 40 -6.65 -13.70 -5.46
C VAL A 40 -7.82 -13.27 -6.35
N PRO A 41 -8.38 -14.18 -7.17
CA PRO A 41 -9.41 -13.81 -8.14
C PRO A 41 -10.66 -13.24 -7.47
N GLY A 42 -11.15 -12.12 -7.97
CA GLY A 42 -12.31 -11.41 -7.42
C GLY A 42 -11.95 -10.38 -6.33
N ALA A 43 -10.69 -10.32 -5.87
CA ALA A 43 -10.22 -9.20 -5.08
C ALA A 43 -9.83 -8.02 -5.98
N PHE A 44 -10.20 -6.79 -5.59
CA PHE A 44 -9.85 -5.58 -6.33
C PHE A 44 -9.73 -4.37 -5.39
N PRO A 45 -8.78 -3.45 -5.64
CA PRO A 45 -8.67 -2.21 -4.89
C PRO A 45 -9.87 -1.29 -5.17
N VAL A 46 -10.41 -0.69 -4.11
CA VAL A 46 -11.56 0.22 -4.14
C VAL A 46 -11.15 1.64 -3.76
N LEU A 47 -10.28 1.79 -2.76
CA LEU A 47 -9.78 3.08 -2.29
C LEU A 47 -8.25 3.05 -2.17
N ALA A 48 -7.63 4.20 -2.42
CA ALA A 48 -6.24 4.49 -2.12
C ALA A 48 -6.16 5.90 -1.53
N VAL A 49 -5.89 5.99 -0.23
CA VAL A 49 -5.92 7.25 0.53
C VAL A 49 -4.60 7.36 1.28
N HIS A 50 -3.73 8.29 0.85
CA HIS A 50 -2.37 8.42 1.39
C HIS A 50 -1.60 7.09 1.30
N ASP A 51 -1.27 6.49 2.43
CA ASP A 51 -0.57 5.21 2.55
C ASP A 51 -1.51 4.00 2.71
N GLU A 52 -2.82 4.23 2.73
CA GLU A 52 -3.84 3.20 2.92
C GLU A 52 -4.43 2.72 1.58
N VAL A 53 -4.63 1.40 1.45
CA VAL A 53 -5.37 0.78 0.35
C VAL A 53 -6.49 -0.08 0.91
N VAL A 54 -7.71 0.12 0.40
CA VAL A 54 -8.86 -0.74 0.69
C VAL A 54 -9.09 -1.68 -0.48
N VAL A 55 -9.12 -2.97 -0.21
CA VAL A 55 -9.42 -4.03 -1.19
C VAL A 55 -10.69 -4.75 -0.77
N GLU A 56 -11.64 -4.85 -1.70
CA GLU A 56 -12.79 -5.73 -1.55
C GLU A 56 -12.45 -7.10 -2.13
N ALA A 57 -12.92 -8.16 -1.48
CA ALA A 57 -12.72 -9.54 -1.90
C ALA A 57 -13.92 -10.41 -1.50
N PRO A 58 -14.14 -11.56 -2.17
CA PRO A 58 -15.11 -12.54 -1.73
C PRO A 58 -14.84 -12.97 -0.28
N ALA A 59 -15.90 -13.14 0.52
CA ALA A 59 -15.81 -13.42 1.95
C ALA A 59 -14.96 -14.66 2.29
N GLU A 60 -14.99 -15.67 1.43
CA GLU A 60 -14.22 -16.90 1.53
C GLU A 60 -12.73 -16.73 1.23
N LYS A 61 -12.32 -15.58 0.67
CA LYS A 61 -10.93 -15.23 0.33
C LYS A 61 -10.36 -14.12 1.21
N ALA A 62 -11.10 -13.62 2.20
CA ALA A 62 -10.72 -12.47 3.01
C ALA A 62 -9.29 -12.56 3.59
N GLU A 63 -8.96 -13.68 4.26
CA GLU A 63 -7.62 -13.90 4.84
C GLU A 63 -6.51 -13.98 3.76
N GLY A 64 -6.81 -14.59 2.62
CA GLY A 64 -5.89 -14.66 1.49
C GLY A 64 -5.65 -13.29 0.86
N ALA A 65 -6.69 -12.47 0.73
CA ALA A 65 -6.60 -11.10 0.27
C ALA A 65 -5.81 -10.24 1.25
N LEU A 66 -6.02 -10.39 2.56
CA LEU A 66 -5.26 -9.69 3.60
C LEU A 66 -3.76 -9.95 3.48
N ALA A 67 -3.36 -11.23 3.43
CA ALA A 67 -1.95 -11.61 3.29
C ALA A 67 -1.34 -11.08 1.98
N TRP A 68 -2.11 -11.19 0.88
CA TRP A 68 -1.69 -10.73 -0.44
C TRP A 68 -1.46 -9.22 -0.51
N VAL A 69 -2.40 -8.42 -0.02
CA VAL A 69 -2.28 -6.96 0.01
C VAL A 69 -1.10 -6.52 0.88
N ARG A 70 -0.99 -7.10 2.09
CA ARG A 70 0.12 -6.81 3.01
C ARG A 70 1.48 -7.09 2.36
N GLN A 71 1.63 -8.25 1.70
CA GLN A 71 2.86 -8.62 1.02
C GLN A 71 3.20 -7.60 -0.09
N ILE A 72 2.23 -7.24 -0.93
CA ILE A 72 2.46 -6.32 -2.03
C ILE A 72 2.83 -4.91 -1.54
N MET A 73 2.18 -4.41 -0.50
CA MET A 73 2.49 -3.09 0.06
C MET A 73 3.90 -3.03 0.63
N VAL A 74 4.33 -4.06 1.37
CA VAL A 74 5.71 -4.19 1.88
C VAL A 74 6.69 -4.21 0.70
N GLU A 75 6.47 -5.12 -0.25
CA GLU A 75 7.35 -5.30 -1.41
C GLU A 75 7.51 -4.02 -2.24
N ALA A 76 6.41 -3.30 -2.48
CA ALA A 76 6.43 -2.06 -3.24
C ALA A 76 7.29 -0.98 -2.54
N MET A 77 7.09 -0.79 -1.24
CA MET A 77 7.82 0.23 -0.50
C MET A 77 9.30 -0.13 -0.33
N GLU A 78 9.62 -1.40 -0.08
CA GLU A 78 11.00 -1.88 -0.03
C GLU A 78 11.74 -1.64 -1.35
N ARG A 79 11.09 -1.86 -2.50
CA ARG A 79 11.67 -1.57 -3.82
C ARG A 79 12.00 -0.09 -4.01
N VAL A 80 11.12 0.81 -3.55
CA VAL A 80 11.38 2.27 -3.62
C VAL A 80 12.51 2.69 -2.68
N MET A 81 12.59 2.07 -1.50
CA MET A 81 13.62 2.37 -0.50
C MET A 81 14.93 1.61 -0.71
N ALA A 82 15.04 0.74 -1.73
CA ALA A 82 16.23 -0.10 -1.94
C ALA A 82 17.54 0.69 -2.10
N CYS A 83 17.49 1.96 -2.52
CA CYS A 83 18.66 2.83 -2.62
C CYS A 83 18.96 3.64 -1.34
N ALA A 84 18.20 3.45 -0.27
CA ALA A 84 18.43 4.13 0.99
C ALA A 84 19.75 3.68 1.62
N ARG A 85 20.52 4.65 2.14
CA ARG A 85 21.81 4.38 2.78
C ARG A 85 21.67 3.60 4.09
N LEU A 86 20.52 3.74 4.76
CA LEU A 86 20.18 3.04 5.99
C LEU A 86 18.91 2.22 5.71
N PRO A 87 18.96 0.88 5.75
CA PRO A 87 17.77 0.06 5.59
C PRO A 87 16.85 0.26 6.80
N VAL A 88 15.58 0.55 6.52
CA VAL A 88 14.51 0.62 7.52
C VAL A 88 13.47 -0.43 7.10
N PRO A 89 13.07 -1.35 8.00
CA PRO A 89 12.05 -2.34 7.66
C PRO A 89 10.71 -1.65 7.37
N VAL A 90 10.01 -2.14 6.34
CA VAL A 90 8.65 -1.68 6.04
C VAL A 90 7.66 -2.55 6.83
N GLU A 91 6.75 -1.89 7.54
CA GLU A 91 5.63 -2.53 8.20
C GLU A 91 4.32 -2.05 7.59
N VAL A 92 3.34 -2.95 7.53
CA VAL A 92 1.98 -2.68 7.05
C VAL A 92 1.02 -3.21 8.10
N GLU A 93 0.27 -2.30 8.71
CA GLU A 93 -0.88 -2.61 9.54
C GLU A 93 -2.07 -2.89 8.64
N ALA A 94 -2.74 -4.03 8.84
CA ALA A 94 -3.86 -4.43 8.01
C ALA A 94 -4.81 -5.34 8.78
N GLY A 95 -6.09 -5.29 8.42
CA GLY A 95 -7.15 -6.13 8.97
C GLY A 95 -8.28 -6.31 7.97
N VAL A 96 -9.21 -7.19 8.30
CA VAL A 96 -10.45 -7.38 7.53
C VAL A 96 -11.60 -6.74 8.31
N TYR A 97 -12.43 -5.98 7.61
CA TYR A 97 -13.55 -5.23 8.18
C TYR A 97 -14.78 -5.33 7.28
N GLU A 98 -15.97 -5.19 7.85
CA GLU A 98 -17.23 -5.16 7.09
C GLU A 98 -17.42 -3.85 6.33
N ASP A 99 -16.83 -2.78 6.85
CA ASP A 99 -16.86 -1.44 6.27
C ASP A 99 -15.56 -0.69 6.57
N TRP A 100 -15.39 0.46 5.91
CA TRP A 100 -14.23 1.33 6.12
C TRP A 100 -14.20 2.02 7.49
N GLY A 101 -15.32 1.97 8.24
CA GLY A 101 -15.43 2.43 9.62
C GLY A 101 -14.88 1.44 10.65
N PHE A 102 -14.16 0.39 10.20
CA PHE A 102 -13.53 -0.64 11.01
C PHE A 102 -14.51 -1.53 11.79
N THR A 103 -15.73 -1.73 11.28
CA THR A 103 -16.64 -2.75 11.84
C THR A 103 -15.97 -4.13 11.79
N PRO A 104 -15.78 -4.83 12.92
CA PRO A 104 -15.00 -6.07 12.97
C PRO A 104 -15.56 -7.18 12.08
N TRP A 105 -14.72 -7.78 11.25
CA TRP A 105 -15.09 -8.91 10.38
C TRP A 105 -15.14 -10.23 11.14
N LYS A 106 -16.36 -10.71 11.45
CA LYS A 106 -16.64 -11.88 12.31
C LYS A 106 -16.04 -11.69 13.71
N GLN A 107 -16.73 -12.14 14.77
CA GLN A 107 -16.13 -12.12 16.11
C GLN A 107 -14.84 -12.96 16.06
N GLN A 108 -13.69 -12.30 16.26
CA GLN A 108 -12.42 -12.98 16.49
C GLN A 108 -12.63 -13.93 17.66
N SER A 109 -12.79 -15.22 17.36
CA SER A 109 -12.88 -16.25 18.38
C SER A 109 -11.49 -16.34 18.98
N VAL A 110 -11.34 -15.77 20.17
CA VAL A 110 -10.20 -16.01 21.07
C VAL A 110 -10.15 -17.48 21.42
#